data_AF-A0A3S9NLT0-F1
#
_entry.id   AF-A0A3S9NLT0-F1
#
_cell.length_a   1.000
_cell.length_b   1.000
_cell.length_c   1.000
_cell.angle_alpha   90.00
_cell.angle_beta   90.00
_cell.angle_gamma   90.00
#
_symmetry.space_group_name_H-M   'P 1'
#
loop_
_entity.id
_entity.type
_entity.pdbx_description
1 polymer ?
#
loop_
_entity_poly.entity_id
_entity_poly.type
_entity_poly.pdbx_seq_one_letter_code
_entity_poly.pdbx_strand_id
1 'polypeptide(L)'
;MSGQTYGVTPPISVANPTPKENEFNDSLIKELKARGSFESEAATRKRVEVLSILQKLTEEFVYIVSLKKNMSEGMAKDAGGKIFTFGSYRLGVYGPGSDIDTLVVVPKHITRNDFFEVFYELLKKRPELEEIAPVPDAFVPIIKLEFSGISIDLICAQLDISRVPKDLSLNDNNLLRNLDERDLRCLNGTRVTDQILQLVPKPTVFKHALRCIKLWAQQRGTYGNIFGFPGGVAWAMLVARICQLYPNAVSAVIVEKFFQIYSQWSWPQPVLLKQIEDGPLQVRVWNPRLYQQDRQHKMPVITPAYPSMCATHNITASTQKVIMEEFKRGMSIMQDIVSGKKSWSDLLQRHEFFHKYKFYLCVVAATQSNYEEHLQFSGMVESKLRLLVQKLEAVEGVELAHPFVKAFDNGYFCENAEEVLNVVNTYGTLEGENLTNELKKSDDPDKAELAKSKSELHLTKMFIGLKIDLQKGDKKLDIQYPCAEFFNICKSWQTFDSNKHHIQIKNVKLYDLPNDVYIEGETRPTKPTKRKRTSPKNEVQKRPKSIGAVVAK
;
A
#
# COMPACT_ATOMS: atom_id res chain seq x y z
N MET A 1 40.66 11.78 10.61
CA MET A 1 39.27 11.90 10.12
C MET A 1 38.49 10.72 10.64
N SER A 2 37.69 10.91 11.70
CA SER A 2 36.77 9.89 12.21
C SER A 2 35.66 9.67 11.17
N GLY A 3 35.80 8.63 10.35
CA GLY A 3 34.82 8.30 9.31
C GLY A 3 33.45 8.06 9.94
N GLN A 4 32.42 8.76 9.46
CA GLN A 4 31.04 8.54 9.87
C GLN A 4 30.66 7.08 9.55
N THR A 5 30.41 6.29 10.58
CA THR A 5 29.97 4.90 10.44
C THR A 5 28.45 4.87 10.23
N TYR A 6 28.00 4.23 9.15
CA TYR A 6 26.58 4.06 8.85
C TYR A 6 26.12 2.64 9.19
N GLY A 7 24.97 2.51 9.84
CA GLY A 7 24.36 1.22 10.16
C GLY A 7 24.78 0.62 11.50
N VAL A 8 24.25 -0.57 11.77
CA VAL A 8 24.52 -1.34 13.01
C VAL A 8 25.62 -2.39 12.87
N THR A 9 26.19 -2.53 11.67
CA THR A 9 27.32 -3.43 11.37
C THR A 9 28.31 -2.72 10.46
N PRO A 10 29.57 -3.20 10.38
CA PRO A 10 30.50 -2.78 9.34
C PRO A 10 29.94 -3.02 7.92
N PRO A 11 30.43 -2.26 6.91
CA PRO A 11 30.08 -2.51 5.51
C PRO A 11 30.60 -3.89 5.05
N ILE A 12 29.87 -4.53 4.12
CA ILE A 12 30.32 -5.79 3.50
C ILE A 12 31.42 -5.51 2.48
N SER A 13 31.30 -4.42 1.72
CA SER A 13 32.32 -4.00 0.77
C SER A 13 32.37 -2.47 0.67
N VAL A 14 33.59 -1.95 0.60
CA VAL A 14 33.87 -0.52 0.37
C VAL A 14 34.44 -0.27 -1.03
N ALA A 15 34.36 -1.26 -1.93
CA ALA A 15 34.85 -1.12 -3.29
C ALA A 15 34.14 0.02 -4.04
N ASN A 16 34.92 0.78 -4.81
CA ASN A 16 34.39 1.76 -5.75
C ASN A 16 33.80 1.05 -6.98
N PRO A 17 32.82 1.66 -7.66
CA PRO A 17 32.22 1.08 -8.84
C PRO A 17 33.23 0.99 -9.98
N THR A 18 33.18 -0.13 -10.69
CA THR A 18 33.91 -0.36 -11.94
C THR A 18 33.25 0.38 -13.11
N PRO A 19 33.96 0.60 -14.23
CA PRO A 19 33.36 1.19 -15.43
C PRO A 19 32.11 0.44 -15.92
N LYS A 20 32.14 -0.90 -15.89
CA LYS A 20 31.00 -1.74 -16.28
C LYS A 20 29.79 -1.54 -15.36
N GLU A 21 30.01 -1.38 -14.05
CA GLU A 21 28.91 -1.09 -13.12
C GLU A 21 28.34 0.32 -13.31
N ASN A 22 29.15 1.29 -13.72
CA ASN A 22 28.66 2.63 -14.09
C ASN A 22 27.78 2.59 -15.35
N GLU A 23 28.22 1.89 -16.41
CA GLU A 23 27.39 1.67 -17.61
C GLU A 23 26.09 0.94 -17.26
N PHE A 24 26.18 -0.07 -16.39
CA PHE A 24 25.01 -0.79 -15.90
C PHE A 24 24.04 0.15 -15.15
N ASN A 25 24.58 1.05 -14.33
CA ASN A 25 23.80 2.09 -13.67
C ASN A 25 23.14 3.07 -14.64
N ASP A 26 23.84 3.50 -15.69
CA ASP A 26 23.26 4.42 -16.69
C ASP A 26 22.07 3.77 -17.42
N SER A 27 22.18 2.47 -17.72
CA SER A 27 21.07 1.72 -18.32
C SER A 27 19.85 1.62 -17.38
N LEU A 28 20.06 1.51 -16.07
CA LEU A 28 18.99 1.56 -15.07
C LEU A 28 18.29 2.93 -15.09
N ILE A 29 19.05 4.01 -15.06
CA ILE A 29 18.48 5.38 -15.05
C ILE A 29 17.68 5.63 -16.34
N LYS A 30 18.17 5.15 -17.49
CA LYS A 30 17.46 5.22 -18.76
C LYS A 30 16.12 4.49 -18.73
N GLU A 31 16.08 3.26 -18.19
CA GLU A 31 14.83 2.50 -18.05
C GLU A 31 13.85 3.19 -17.10
N LEU A 32 14.32 3.71 -15.96
CA LEU A 32 13.48 4.44 -15.01
C LEU A 32 12.87 5.71 -15.63
N LYS A 33 13.63 6.42 -16.48
CA LYS A 33 13.13 7.57 -17.25
C LYS A 33 12.09 7.13 -18.28
N ALA A 34 12.35 6.06 -19.03
CA ALA A 34 11.43 5.53 -20.04
C ALA A 34 10.08 5.11 -19.45
N ARG A 35 10.08 4.64 -18.19
CA ARG A 35 8.86 4.28 -17.44
C ARG A 35 8.23 5.43 -16.65
N GLY A 36 8.63 6.68 -16.91
CA GLY A 36 8.02 7.85 -16.28
C GLY A 36 8.25 7.96 -14.77
N SER A 37 9.33 7.37 -14.23
CA SER A 37 9.61 7.45 -12.79
C SER A 37 9.93 8.89 -12.34
N PHE A 38 10.55 9.69 -13.21
CA PHE A 38 10.97 11.06 -12.90
C PHE A 38 9.91 12.05 -13.37
N GLU A 39 9.58 12.99 -12.49
CA GLU A 39 8.72 14.12 -12.83
C GLU A 39 9.48 15.17 -13.66
N SER A 40 8.76 15.96 -14.47
CA SER A 40 9.35 17.07 -15.21
C SER A 40 9.75 18.22 -14.27
N GLU A 41 10.77 18.98 -14.66
CA GLU A 41 11.24 20.13 -13.87
C GLU A 41 10.13 21.17 -13.65
N ALA A 42 9.26 21.38 -14.65
CA ALA A 42 8.13 22.31 -14.55
C ALA A 42 7.13 21.87 -13.48
N ALA A 43 6.76 20.58 -13.43
CA ALA A 43 5.87 20.07 -12.40
C ALA A 43 6.53 20.10 -11.01
N THR A 44 7.84 19.83 -10.91
CA THR A 44 8.58 19.99 -9.65
C THR A 44 8.59 21.43 -9.15
N ARG A 45 8.76 22.42 -10.05
CA ARG A 45 8.65 23.85 -9.69
C ARG A 45 7.26 24.20 -9.16
N LYS A 46 6.20 23.70 -9.82
CA LYS A 46 4.82 23.88 -9.37
C LYS A 46 4.60 23.36 -7.93
N ARG A 47 5.16 22.18 -7.60
CA ARG A 47 5.10 21.64 -6.23
C ARG A 47 5.80 22.55 -5.20
N VAL A 48 6.94 23.14 -5.56
CA VAL A 48 7.66 24.09 -4.70
C VAL A 48 6.85 25.37 -4.47
N GLU A 49 6.20 25.89 -5.52
CA GLU A 49 5.31 27.06 -5.42
C GLU A 49 4.13 26.80 -4.48
N VAL A 50 3.47 25.64 -4.64
CA VAL A 50 2.37 25.21 -3.77
C VAL A 50 2.82 25.09 -2.31
N LEU A 51 3.98 24.50 -2.03
CA LEU A 51 4.54 24.44 -0.68
C LEU A 51 4.84 25.83 -0.10
N SER A 52 5.29 26.77 -0.93
CA SER A 52 5.49 28.16 -0.49
C SER A 52 4.18 28.82 -0.08
N ILE A 53 3.10 28.57 -0.81
CA ILE A 53 1.75 29.06 -0.48
C ILE A 53 1.29 28.43 0.84
N LEU A 54 1.40 27.11 0.99
CA LEU A 54 1.00 26.40 2.21
C LEU A 54 1.78 26.87 3.45
N GLN A 55 3.08 27.17 3.31
CA GLN A 55 3.87 27.75 4.41
C GLN A 55 3.33 29.12 4.83
N LYS A 56 2.96 29.99 3.87
CA LYS A 56 2.36 31.29 4.19
C LYS A 56 1.00 31.15 4.86
N LEU A 57 0.16 30.24 4.37
CA LEU A 57 -1.15 29.96 4.97
C LEU A 57 -1.00 29.39 6.39
N THR A 58 0.06 28.61 6.65
CA THR A 58 0.36 28.09 7.99
C THR A 58 0.74 29.21 8.96
N GLU A 59 1.58 30.15 8.52
CA GLU A 59 1.94 31.34 9.33
C GLU A 59 0.70 32.22 9.60
N GLU A 60 -0.14 32.44 8.59
CA GLU A 60 -1.40 33.20 8.71
C GLU A 60 -2.40 32.50 9.65
N PHE A 61 -2.53 31.18 9.54
CA PHE A 61 -3.37 30.37 10.42
C PHE A 61 -2.98 30.53 11.89
N VAL A 62 -1.70 30.33 12.20
CA VAL A 62 -1.19 30.46 13.58
C VAL A 62 -1.39 31.89 14.07
N TYR A 63 -1.14 32.90 13.23
CA TYR A 63 -1.36 34.31 13.55
C TYR A 63 -2.82 34.61 13.92
N ILE A 64 -3.78 34.21 13.09
CA ILE A 64 -5.22 34.46 13.30
C ILE A 64 -5.70 33.83 14.61
N VAL A 65 -5.33 32.58 14.86
CA VAL A 65 -5.73 31.88 16.08
C VAL A 65 -5.07 32.51 17.31
N SER A 66 -3.81 32.93 17.21
CA SER A 66 -3.11 33.63 18.30
C SER A 66 -3.81 34.92 18.70
N LEU A 67 -4.26 35.73 17.72
CA LEU A 67 -5.06 36.94 17.98
C LEU A 67 -6.41 36.62 18.63
N LYS A 68 -7.12 35.59 18.14
CA LYS A 68 -8.38 35.12 18.74
C LYS A 68 -8.22 34.69 20.20
N LYS A 69 -7.02 34.28 20.59
CA LYS A 69 -6.66 33.91 21.97
C LYS A 69 -6.04 35.08 22.76
N ASN A 70 -6.34 36.32 22.34
CA ASN A 70 -5.97 37.58 23.00
C ASN A 70 -4.46 37.82 23.11
N MET A 71 -3.65 37.24 22.23
CA MET A 71 -2.22 37.58 22.13
C MET A 71 -2.04 38.92 21.40
N SER A 72 -1.00 39.69 21.73
CA SER A 72 -0.65 40.89 20.98
C SER A 72 -0.19 40.56 19.56
N GLU A 73 -0.26 41.52 18.63
CA GLU A 73 0.19 41.31 17.23
C GLU A 73 1.64 40.82 17.15
N GLY A 74 2.53 41.38 17.98
CA GLY A 74 3.93 40.94 18.06
C GLY A 74 4.06 39.49 18.52
N MET A 75 3.33 39.11 19.59
CA MET A 75 3.34 37.73 20.09
C MET A 75 2.70 36.74 19.09
N ALA A 76 1.64 37.15 18.40
CA ALA A 76 0.97 36.36 17.38
C ALA A 76 1.89 36.11 16.17
N LYS A 77 2.67 37.12 15.75
CA LYS A 77 3.66 36.98 14.68
C LYS A 77 4.83 36.08 15.11
N ASP A 78 5.30 36.25 16.34
CA ASP A 78 6.39 35.46 16.92
C ASP A 78 6.02 33.99 17.17
N ALA A 79 4.72 33.67 17.25
CA ALA A 79 4.23 32.30 17.41
C ALA A 79 4.67 31.40 16.24
N GLY A 80 4.82 31.98 15.04
CA GLY A 80 5.39 31.31 13.87
C GLY A 80 4.46 30.27 13.25
N GLY A 81 4.98 29.05 13.05
CA GLY A 81 4.29 27.97 12.33
C GLY A 81 5.10 27.51 11.12
N LYS A 82 5.15 26.20 10.90
CA LYS A 82 6.01 25.64 9.87
C LYS A 82 5.43 24.37 9.26
N ILE A 83 5.55 24.25 7.93
CA ILE A 83 5.29 23.00 7.24
C ILE A 83 6.57 22.18 7.10
N PHE A 84 6.42 20.87 7.14
CA PHE A 84 7.43 19.89 6.80
C PHE A 84 6.84 18.93 5.78
N THR A 85 7.63 18.52 4.81
CA THR A 85 7.25 17.41 3.94
C THR A 85 7.83 16.11 4.46
N PHE A 86 7.12 15.01 4.23
CA PHE A 86 7.62 13.67 4.52
C PHE A 86 7.34 12.73 3.35
N GLY A 87 7.52 11.42 3.58
CA GLY A 87 7.15 10.41 2.60
C GLY A 87 7.96 10.51 1.30
N SER A 88 7.32 10.13 0.19
CA SER A 88 8.02 9.95 -1.09
C SER A 88 8.54 11.27 -1.69
N TYR A 89 7.83 12.37 -1.46
CA TYR A 89 8.23 13.71 -1.90
C TYR A 89 9.52 14.14 -1.20
N ARG A 90 9.54 14.09 0.13
CA ARG A 90 10.72 14.48 0.93
C ARG A 90 11.93 13.58 0.66
N LEU A 91 11.71 12.27 0.47
CA LEU A 91 12.78 11.34 0.06
C LEU A 91 13.33 11.65 -1.35
N GLY A 92 12.63 12.42 -2.18
CA GLY A 92 13.02 12.71 -3.55
C GLY A 92 12.80 11.54 -4.52
N VAL A 93 11.87 10.64 -4.19
CA VAL A 93 11.56 9.40 -4.95
C VAL A 93 10.09 9.34 -5.42
N TYR A 94 9.42 10.48 -5.41
CA TYR A 94 8.10 10.70 -5.99
C TYR A 94 8.15 10.69 -7.52
N GLY A 95 7.02 10.37 -8.16
CA GLY A 95 6.84 10.43 -9.61
C GLY A 95 5.63 11.30 -9.98
N PRO A 96 5.32 11.41 -11.28
CA PRO A 96 4.09 12.04 -11.74
C PRO A 96 2.87 11.44 -11.03
N GLY A 97 1.94 12.29 -10.61
CA GLY A 97 0.73 11.88 -9.89
C GLY A 97 0.95 11.40 -8.45
N SER A 98 2.17 11.47 -7.91
CA SER A 98 2.37 11.27 -6.46
C SER A 98 1.83 12.47 -5.68
N ASP A 99 1.24 12.19 -4.54
CA ASP A 99 0.82 13.16 -3.52
C ASP A 99 2.00 13.86 -2.84
N ILE A 100 1.71 14.94 -2.12
CA ILE A 100 2.65 15.58 -1.20
C ILE A 100 2.14 15.42 0.24
N ASP A 101 2.76 14.48 0.93
CA ASP A 101 2.66 14.31 2.37
C ASP A 101 3.21 15.56 3.11
N THR A 102 2.33 16.32 3.76
CA THR A 102 2.69 17.60 4.39
C THR A 102 2.20 17.67 5.84
N LEU A 103 3.14 17.93 6.75
CA LEU A 103 2.91 18.12 8.17
C LEU A 103 2.94 19.60 8.52
N VAL A 104 1.86 20.11 9.09
CA VAL A 104 1.74 21.44 9.68
C VAL A 104 2.11 21.35 11.17
N VAL A 105 3.15 22.08 11.58
CA VAL A 105 3.61 22.14 12.98
C VAL A 105 3.25 23.48 13.59
N VAL A 106 2.56 23.43 14.72
CA VAL A 106 1.99 24.61 15.40
C VAL A 106 2.37 24.65 16.88
N PRO A 107 2.42 25.86 17.49
CA PRO A 107 2.71 26.01 18.91
C PRO A 107 1.56 25.54 19.82
N LYS A 108 1.86 25.38 21.11
CA LYS A 108 1.00 24.73 22.12
C LYS A 108 -0.39 25.34 22.33
N HIS A 109 -0.60 26.58 21.93
CA HIS A 109 -1.91 27.23 22.04
C HIS A 109 -2.79 27.00 20.82
N ILE A 110 -2.32 26.34 19.75
CA ILE A 110 -3.07 26.09 18.51
C ILE A 110 -3.56 24.64 18.50
N THR A 111 -4.87 24.43 18.56
CA THR A 111 -5.46 23.09 18.72
C THR A 111 -5.73 22.41 17.38
N ARG A 112 -6.01 21.10 17.42
CA ARG A 112 -6.46 20.35 16.24
C ARG A 112 -7.82 20.84 15.70
N ASN A 113 -8.71 21.31 16.57
CA ASN A 113 -9.97 21.92 16.13
C ASN A 113 -9.70 23.21 15.35
N ASP A 114 -8.76 24.03 15.80
CA ASP A 114 -8.35 25.24 15.07
C ASP A 114 -7.87 24.87 13.65
N PHE A 115 -7.18 23.73 13.47
CA PHE A 115 -6.75 23.23 12.16
C PHE A 115 -7.94 22.83 11.26
N PHE A 116 -8.93 22.12 11.79
CA PHE A 116 -10.11 21.72 11.00
C PHE A 116 -11.15 22.83 10.80
N GLU A 117 -11.06 23.94 11.54
CA GLU A 117 -11.96 25.09 11.41
C GLU A 117 -11.28 26.26 10.68
N VAL A 118 -10.22 26.82 11.27
CA VAL A 118 -9.61 28.06 10.77
C VAL A 118 -8.72 27.79 9.56
N PHE A 119 -7.85 26.78 9.63
CA PHE A 119 -6.97 26.47 8.49
C PHE A 119 -7.76 25.90 7.31
N TYR A 120 -8.75 25.05 7.58
CA TYR A 120 -9.72 24.60 6.57
C TYR A 120 -10.41 25.76 5.84
N GLU A 121 -10.91 26.76 6.56
CA GLU A 121 -11.55 27.94 5.94
C GLU A 121 -10.56 28.86 5.21
N LEU A 122 -9.29 28.90 5.62
CA LEU A 122 -8.23 29.59 4.86
C LEU A 122 -7.95 28.89 3.53
N LEU A 123 -7.88 27.55 3.54
CA LEU A 123 -7.69 26.74 2.32
C LEU A 123 -8.85 26.94 1.34
N LYS A 124 -10.10 26.93 1.83
CA LYS A 124 -11.30 27.14 0.98
C LYS A 124 -11.37 28.48 0.27
N LYS A 125 -10.70 29.51 0.78
CA LYS A 125 -10.67 30.84 0.16
C LYS A 125 -9.67 30.95 -0.98
N ARG A 126 -8.88 29.90 -1.23
CA ARG A 126 -7.82 29.90 -2.25
C ARG A 126 -8.40 29.60 -3.63
N PRO A 127 -8.13 30.44 -4.65
CA PRO A 127 -8.53 30.12 -6.03
C PRO A 127 -7.81 28.89 -6.58
N GLU A 128 -6.69 28.49 -5.97
CA GLU A 128 -5.93 27.31 -6.36
C GLU A 128 -6.54 25.99 -5.87
N LEU A 129 -7.51 26.03 -4.95
CA LEU A 129 -8.14 24.84 -4.40
C LEU A 129 -9.17 24.27 -5.39
N GLU A 130 -9.07 22.98 -5.68
CA GLU A 130 -9.97 22.26 -6.58
C GLU A 130 -10.89 21.31 -5.80
N GLU A 131 -10.30 20.51 -4.90
CA GLU A 131 -11.04 19.58 -4.04
C GLU A 131 -10.54 19.65 -2.60
N ILE A 132 -11.41 19.40 -1.63
CA ILE A 132 -11.04 19.32 -0.20
C ILE A 132 -11.93 18.32 0.54
N ALA A 133 -11.31 17.45 1.33
CA ALA A 133 -11.96 16.40 2.11
C ALA A 133 -11.31 16.29 3.50
N PRO A 134 -11.91 16.89 4.55
CA PRO A 134 -11.42 16.75 5.92
C PRO A 134 -11.83 15.40 6.53
N VAL A 135 -10.90 14.72 7.21
CA VAL A 135 -11.13 13.44 7.89
C VAL A 135 -10.60 13.52 9.33
N PRO A 136 -11.34 14.15 10.26
CA PRO A 136 -10.86 14.39 11.63
C PRO A 136 -10.77 13.13 12.49
N ASP A 137 -11.58 12.12 12.20
CA ASP A 137 -11.69 10.88 12.99
C ASP A 137 -10.76 9.76 12.50
N ALA A 138 -9.89 10.04 11.54
CA ALA A 138 -8.88 9.10 11.08
C ALA A 138 -7.84 8.79 12.18
N PHE A 139 -7.16 7.65 12.06
CA PHE A 139 -6.08 7.24 12.97
C PHE A 139 -4.97 8.30 13.10
N VAL A 140 -4.70 8.99 11.98
CA VAL A 140 -3.97 10.25 11.88
C VAL A 140 -4.93 11.25 11.24
N PRO A 141 -5.46 12.22 11.99
CA PRO A 141 -6.38 13.22 11.45
C PRO A 141 -5.76 13.99 10.29
N ILE A 142 -6.49 14.13 9.19
CA ILE A 142 -5.96 14.58 7.91
C ILE A 142 -6.96 15.47 7.15
N ILE A 143 -6.47 16.45 6.39
CA ILE A 143 -7.21 17.14 5.34
C ILE A 143 -6.56 16.73 4.01
N LYS A 144 -7.33 16.04 3.16
CA LYS A 144 -6.93 15.73 1.79
C LYS A 144 -7.42 16.82 0.87
N LEU A 145 -6.62 17.23 -0.10
CA LEU A 145 -7.04 18.25 -1.05
C LEU A 145 -6.31 18.16 -2.38
N GLU A 146 -6.92 18.69 -3.42
CA GLU A 146 -6.28 18.96 -4.71
C GLU A 146 -6.04 20.46 -4.85
N PHE A 147 -4.79 20.86 -4.97
CA PHE A 147 -4.37 22.27 -5.06
C PHE A 147 -3.55 22.49 -6.31
N SER A 148 -4.09 23.24 -7.26
CA SER A 148 -3.46 23.45 -8.58
C SER A 148 -3.10 22.10 -9.25
N GLY A 149 -4.02 21.15 -9.28
CA GLY A 149 -3.85 19.81 -9.86
C GLY A 149 -2.80 18.93 -9.15
N ILE A 150 -2.49 19.22 -7.87
CA ILE A 150 -1.57 18.43 -7.04
C ILE A 150 -2.33 17.94 -5.82
N SER A 151 -2.36 16.63 -5.63
CA SER A 151 -2.91 16.01 -4.41
C SER A 151 -1.98 16.26 -3.21
N ILE A 152 -2.54 16.73 -2.10
CA ILE A 152 -1.81 17.06 -0.87
C ILE A 152 -2.55 16.47 0.32
N ASP A 153 -1.78 15.78 1.15
CA ASP A 153 -2.23 15.16 2.39
C ASP A 153 -1.70 16.01 3.56
N LEU A 154 -2.57 16.82 4.18
CA LEU A 154 -2.22 17.72 5.28
C LEU A 154 -2.57 17.11 6.63
N ILE A 155 -1.55 16.91 7.46
CA ILE A 155 -1.70 16.51 8.87
C ILE A 155 -1.18 17.63 9.77
N CYS A 156 -1.63 17.68 11.02
CA CYS A 156 -1.21 18.71 11.98
C CYS A 156 -0.64 18.08 13.25
N ALA A 157 0.45 18.65 13.77
CA ALA A 157 0.99 18.34 15.08
C ALA A 157 1.18 19.61 15.93
N GLN A 158 0.61 19.59 17.12
CA GLN A 158 0.86 20.60 18.14
C GLN A 158 2.13 20.23 18.92
N LEU A 159 3.05 21.18 19.09
CA LEU A 159 4.22 21.01 19.96
C LEU A 159 4.00 21.73 21.30
N ASP A 160 4.55 21.19 22.39
CA ASP A 160 4.55 21.83 23.72
C ASP A 160 5.61 22.95 23.83
N ILE A 161 5.61 23.87 22.87
CA ILE A 161 6.45 25.06 22.82
C ILE A 161 5.61 26.27 22.42
N SER A 162 6.00 27.46 22.90
CA SER A 162 5.23 28.69 22.65
C SER A 162 5.43 29.28 21.24
N ARG A 163 6.47 28.87 20.53
CA ARG A 163 6.84 29.42 19.21
C ARG A 163 7.39 28.31 18.32
N VAL A 164 7.01 28.31 17.04
CA VAL A 164 7.53 27.39 16.02
C VAL A 164 8.33 28.20 15.00
N PRO A 165 9.66 28.31 15.15
CA PRO A 165 10.49 29.13 14.27
C PRO A 165 10.78 28.43 12.93
N LYS A 166 11.19 29.21 11.92
CA LYS A 166 11.44 28.74 10.54
C LYS A 166 12.59 27.73 10.44
N ASP A 167 13.56 27.82 11.33
CA ASP A 167 14.73 26.94 11.42
C ASP A 167 14.51 25.70 12.30
N LEU A 168 13.31 25.53 12.90
CA LEU A 168 13.00 24.38 13.74
C LEU A 168 13.26 23.06 12.99
N SER A 169 14.00 22.16 13.65
CA SER A 169 14.19 20.77 13.23
C SER A 169 13.44 19.85 14.17
N LEU A 170 12.85 18.78 13.63
CA LEU A 170 12.13 17.77 14.41
C LEU A 170 13.03 16.65 14.92
N ASN A 171 14.36 16.77 14.83
CA ASN A 171 15.28 15.70 15.23
C ASN A 171 15.42 15.52 16.75
N ASP A 172 15.15 16.56 17.55
CA ASP A 172 15.25 16.47 19.00
C ASP A 172 14.10 15.62 19.58
N ASN A 173 14.44 14.58 20.34
CA ASN A 173 13.46 13.71 21.00
C ASN A 173 12.70 14.44 22.13
N ASN A 174 13.23 15.54 22.66
CA ASN A 174 12.54 16.31 23.71
C ASN A 174 11.28 17.02 23.20
N LEU A 175 11.17 17.27 21.89
CA LEU A 175 9.97 17.82 21.27
C LEU A 175 8.76 16.88 21.39
N LEU A 176 8.97 15.62 21.73
CA LEU A 176 7.91 14.62 21.89
C LEU A 176 7.30 14.60 23.31
N ARG A 177 7.86 15.37 24.26
CA ARG A 177 7.34 15.43 25.64
C ARG A 177 5.97 16.09 25.67
N ASN A 178 5.11 15.56 26.53
CA ASN A 178 3.76 16.06 26.80
C ASN A 178 2.81 16.09 25.57
N LEU A 179 3.15 15.36 24.50
CA LEU A 179 2.30 15.28 23.31
C LEU A 179 1.26 14.16 23.43
N ASP A 180 0.10 14.37 22.82
CA ASP A 180 -0.90 13.30 22.68
C ASP A 180 -0.42 12.23 21.66
N GLU A 181 -1.06 11.06 21.66
CA GLU A 181 -0.68 9.98 20.74
C GLU A 181 -0.84 10.34 19.26
N ARG A 182 -1.78 11.22 18.92
CA ARG A 182 -2.06 11.62 17.54
C ARG A 182 -0.97 12.55 17.01
N ASP A 183 -0.52 13.52 17.81
CA ASP A 183 0.59 14.42 17.48
C ASP A 183 1.91 13.65 17.37
N LEU A 184 2.16 12.68 18.26
CA LEU A 184 3.31 11.76 18.15
C LEU A 184 3.32 11.00 16.82
N ARG A 185 2.15 10.49 16.38
CA ARG A 185 2.02 9.81 15.08
C ARG A 185 2.27 10.78 13.92
N CYS A 186 1.74 12.00 13.98
CA CYS A 186 1.95 13.02 12.94
C CYS A 186 3.43 13.38 12.76
N LEU A 187 4.17 13.54 13.86
CA LEU A 187 5.60 13.90 13.84
C LEU A 187 6.49 12.76 13.30
N ASN A 188 6.10 11.50 13.53
CA ASN A 188 6.92 10.34 13.19
C ASN A 188 7.22 10.22 11.69
N GLY A 189 6.27 10.56 10.81
CA GLY A 189 6.48 10.50 9.36
C GLY A 189 7.69 11.31 8.90
N THR A 190 7.76 12.58 9.33
CA THR A 190 8.86 13.50 9.04
C THR A 190 10.16 13.04 9.69
N ARG A 191 10.12 12.70 10.98
CA ARG A 191 11.31 12.27 11.74
C ARG A 191 11.96 11.02 11.13
N VAL A 192 11.16 10.03 10.75
CA VAL A 192 11.66 8.80 10.09
C VAL A 192 12.27 9.13 8.74
N THR A 193 11.62 9.98 7.94
CA THR A 193 12.10 10.34 6.61
C THR A 193 13.45 11.05 6.66
N ASP A 194 13.58 12.05 7.54
CA ASP A 194 14.84 12.79 7.70
C ASP A 194 15.96 11.88 8.23
N GLN A 195 15.67 10.98 9.17
CA GLN A 195 16.66 10.02 9.65
C GLN A 195 17.11 9.03 8.58
N ILE A 196 16.21 8.54 7.71
CA ILE A 196 16.61 7.69 6.58
C ILE A 196 17.63 8.42 5.69
N LEU A 197 17.39 9.70 5.37
CA LEU A 197 18.30 10.50 4.55
C LEU A 197 19.65 10.76 5.22
N GLN A 198 19.68 10.91 6.55
CA GLN A 198 20.91 11.05 7.34
C GLN A 198 21.69 9.74 7.50
N LEU A 199 21.01 8.59 7.38
CA LEU A 199 21.57 7.25 7.62
C LEU A 199 22.06 6.54 6.35
N VAL A 200 22.01 7.20 5.18
CA VAL A 200 22.55 6.66 3.93
C VAL A 200 23.85 7.38 3.53
N PRO A 201 24.89 6.64 3.07
CA PRO A 201 26.18 7.24 2.69
C PRO A 201 26.11 8.18 1.49
N LYS A 202 25.30 7.83 0.47
CA LYS A 202 25.15 8.58 -0.78
C LYS A 202 23.66 8.76 -1.12
N PRO A 203 23.04 9.90 -0.79
CA PRO A 203 21.61 10.12 -0.99
C PRO A 203 21.14 9.92 -2.44
N THR A 204 21.92 10.35 -3.44
CA THR A 204 21.56 10.17 -4.86
C THR A 204 21.51 8.70 -5.26
N VAL A 205 22.48 7.89 -4.81
CA VAL A 205 22.51 6.44 -5.08
C VAL A 205 21.28 5.77 -4.46
N PHE A 206 20.98 6.10 -3.20
CA PHE A 206 19.80 5.64 -2.49
C PHE A 206 18.50 5.98 -3.23
N LYS A 207 18.33 7.24 -3.66
CA LYS A 207 17.12 7.68 -4.37
C LYS A 207 16.86 6.89 -5.64
N HIS A 208 17.88 6.70 -6.48
CA HIS A 208 17.74 5.92 -7.72
C HIS A 208 17.45 4.44 -7.46
N ALA A 209 18.12 3.82 -6.48
CA ALA A 209 17.84 2.43 -6.11
C ALA A 209 16.41 2.28 -5.55
N LEU A 210 15.98 3.21 -4.70
CA LEU A 210 14.63 3.20 -4.14
C LEU A 210 13.56 3.44 -5.21
N ARG A 211 13.80 4.31 -6.21
CA ARG A 211 12.91 4.45 -7.37
C ARG A 211 12.72 3.13 -8.11
N CYS A 212 13.80 2.39 -8.34
CA CYS A 212 13.74 1.07 -8.96
C CYS A 212 12.96 0.06 -8.10
N ILE A 213 13.27 -0.05 -6.81
CA ILE A 213 12.58 -1.00 -5.92
C ILE A 213 11.11 -0.64 -5.73
N LYS A 214 10.76 0.65 -5.67
CA LYS A 214 9.36 1.10 -5.59
C LYS A 214 8.59 0.69 -6.84
N LEU A 215 9.13 0.98 -8.03
CA LEU A 215 8.51 0.59 -9.30
C LEU A 215 8.41 -0.94 -9.42
N TRP A 216 9.48 -1.67 -9.09
CA TRP A 216 9.48 -3.13 -9.05
C TRP A 216 8.37 -3.66 -8.14
N ALA A 217 8.31 -3.23 -6.88
CA ALA A 217 7.33 -3.73 -5.92
C ALA A 217 5.88 -3.44 -6.35
N GLN A 218 5.64 -2.27 -6.97
CA GLN A 218 4.35 -1.92 -7.56
C GLN A 218 4.00 -2.84 -8.73
N GLN A 219 4.93 -3.06 -9.66
CA GLN A 219 4.72 -3.92 -10.82
C GLN A 219 4.54 -5.38 -10.41
N ARG A 220 5.22 -5.83 -9.35
CA ARG A 220 5.14 -7.20 -8.83
C ARG A 220 3.98 -7.44 -7.86
N GLY A 221 3.17 -6.42 -7.56
CA GLY A 221 2.01 -6.56 -6.68
C GLY A 221 2.39 -6.81 -5.21
N THR A 222 3.53 -6.27 -4.76
CA THR A 222 4.05 -6.44 -3.40
C THR A 222 4.22 -5.10 -2.67
N TYR A 223 3.44 -4.09 -3.04
CA TYR A 223 3.48 -2.75 -2.44
C TYR A 223 2.09 -2.40 -1.86
N GLY A 224 1.94 -2.43 -0.54
CA GLY A 224 0.66 -2.12 0.11
C GLY A 224 0.57 -2.59 1.57
N ASN A 225 0.82 -1.68 2.53
CA ASN A 225 0.81 -2.01 3.97
C ASN A 225 -0.54 -2.49 4.49
N ILE A 226 -1.64 -1.95 3.95
CA ILE A 226 -3.00 -2.34 4.31
C ILE A 226 -3.29 -3.82 3.98
N PHE A 227 -2.70 -4.31 2.89
CA PHE A 227 -2.83 -5.70 2.41
C PHE A 227 -1.76 -6.65 2.96
N GLY A 228 -0.91 -6.20 3.89
CA GLY A 228 0.13 -7.03 4.50
C GLY A 228 1.42 -7.15 3.68
N PHE A 229 1.68 -6.20 2.77
CA PHE A 229 2.98 -6.05 2.10
C PHE A 229 3.74 -4.82 2.60
N PRO A 230 5.06 -4.69 2.36
CA PRO A 230 5.77 -3.47 2.76
C PRO A 230 5.21 -2.23 2.04
N GLY A 231 5.00 -1.15 2.80
CA GLY A 231 4.71 0.19 2.26
C GLY A 231 5.97 0.97 1.88
N GLY A 232 5.80 2.22 1.45
CA GLY A 232 6.91 3.05 0.95
C GLY A 232 8.06 3.23 1.93
N VAL A 233 7.75 3.51 3.21
CA VAL A 233 8.78 3.68 4.24
C VAL A 233 9.55 2.40 4.54
N ALA A 234 8.88 1.24 4.52
CA ALA A 234 9.53 -0.06 4.72
C ALA A 234 10.49 -0.37 3.56
N TRP A 235 10.07 -0.16 2.31
CA TRP A 235 10.96 -0.29 1.15
C TRP A 235 12.14 0.68 1.21
N ALA A 236 11.91 1.93 1.62
CA ALA A 236 12.98 2.90 1.82
C ALA A 236 14.01 2.43 2.84
N MET A 237 13.58 1.89 3.97
CA MET A 237 14.51 1.38 4.99
C MET A 237 15.26 0.12 4.53
N LEU A 238 14.59 -0.79 3.80
CA LEU A 238 15.25 -1.95 3.22
C LEU A 238 16.35 -1.52 2.25
N VAL A 239 16.09 -0.56 1.35
CA VAL A 239 17.10 -0.03 0.43
C VAL A 239 18.21 0.72 1.17
N ALA A 240 17.86 1.56 2.14
CA ALA A 240 18.82 2.29 2.95
C ALA A 240 19.81 1.36 3.64
N ARG A 241 19.34 0.22 4.17
CA ARG A 241 20.23 -0.78 4.81
C ARG A 241 21.26 -1.32 3.84
N ILE A 242 20.89 -1.59 2.59
CA ILE A 242 21.84 -2.06 1.57
C ILE A 242 22.85 -0.96 1.23
N CYS A 243 22.42 0.31 1.14
CA CYS A 243 23.34 1.44 0.96
C CYS A 243 24.37 1.53 2.09
N GLN A 244 24.00 1.22 3.34
CA GLN A 244 24.95 1.19 4.46
C GLN A 244 25.99 0.06 4.32
N LEU A 245 25.57 -1.10 3.78
CA LEU A 245 26.44 -2.25 3.58
C LEU A 245 27.41 -2.09 2.40
N TYR A 246 27.07 -1.23 1.43
CA TYR A 246 27.85 -0.94 0.22
C TYR A 246 27.97 0.58 -0.01
N PRO A 247 28.69 1.31 0.87
CA PRO A 247 28.67 2.79 0.89
C PRO A 247 29.19 3.46 -0.38
N ASN A 248 30.05 2.76 -1.14
CA ASN A 248 30.68 3.31 -2.33
C ASN A 248 30.01 2.91 -3.65
N ALA A 249 29.11 1.92 -3.64
CA ALA A 249 28.49 1.35 -4.83
C ALA A 249 27.53 2.31 -5.55
N VAL A 250 27.25 2.00 -6.82
CA VAL A 250 26.20 2.65 -7.63
C VAL A 250 24.84 1.98 -7.46
N SER A 251 23.78 2.65 -7.90
CA SER A 251 22.39 2.24 -7.66
C SER A 251 22.06 0.87 -8.24
N ALA A 252 22.59 0.55 -9.43
CA ALA A 252 22.41 -0.77 -10.03
C ALA A 252 22.96 -1.90 -9.17
N VAL A 253 24.15 -1.72 -8.58
CA VAL A 253 24.76 -2.69 -7.66
C VAL A 253 23.96 -2.76 -6.37
N ILE A 254 23.46 -1.64 -5.84
CA ILE A 254 22.55 -1.64 -4.68
C ILE A 254 21.30 -2.49 -4.95
N VAL A 255 20.69 -2.37 -6.13
CA VAL A 255 19.51 -3.17 -6.52
C VAL A 255 19.86 -4.66 -6.63
N GLU A 256 21.02 -5.01 -7.21
CA GLU A 256 21.50 -6.40 -7.26
C GLU A 256 21.68 -6.97 -5.84
N LYS A 257 22.42 -6.24 -4.99
CA LYS A 257 22.71 -6.67 -3.61
C LYS A 257 21.47 -6.70 -2.73
N PHE A 258 20.48 -5.86 -3.01
CA PHE A 258 19.18 -5.91 -2.35
C PHE A 258 18.52 -7.27 -2.51
N PHE A 259 18.40 -7.79 -3.73
CA PHE A 259 17.80 -9.11 -3.96
C PHE A 259 18.68 -10.24 -3.43
N GLN A 260 20.00 -10.14 -3.61
CA GLN A 260 20.93 -11.13 -3.10
C GLN A 260 20.82 -11.27 -1.58
N ILE A 261 20.82 -10.16 -0.84
CA ILE A 261 20.78 -10.16 0.62
C ILE A 261 19.40 -10.55 1.13
N TYR A 262 18.32 -9.94 0.63
CA TYR A 262 16.99 -10.19 1.20
C TYR A 262 16.38 -11.54 0.82
N SER A 263 16.85 -12.18 -0.26
CA SER A 263 16.49 -13.58 -0.56
C SER A 263 17.10 -14.60 0.41
N GLN A 264 18.17 -14.22 1.11
CA GLN A 264 18.92 -15.06 2.06
C GLN A 264 18.84 -14.56 3.51
N TRP A 265 18.15 -13.44 3.74
CA TRP A 265 18.03 -12.84 5.06
C TRP A 265 17.34 -13.78 6.04
N SER A 266 17.91 -13.93 7.23
CA SER A 266 17.44 -14.84 8.28
C SER A 266 16.23 -14.27 9.02
N TRP A 267 15.11 -14.07 8.32
CA TRP A 267 13.84 -13.65 8.93
C TRP A 267 13.43 -14.62 10.06
N PRO A 268 12.99 -14.13 11.24
CA PRO A 268 12.54 -12.77 11.54
C PRO A 268 13.61 -11.84 12.13
N GLN A 269 14.90 -12.04 11.85
CA GLN A 269 15.94 -11.08 12.28
C GLN A 269 15.62 -9.66 11.76
N PRO A 270 15.62 -8.62 12.61
CA PRO A 270 15.17 -7.28 12.20
C PRO A 270 16.17 -6.57 11.31
N VAL A 271 15.63 -5.76 10.39
CA VAL A 271 16.40 -4.78 9.64
C VAL A 271 16.44 -3.48 10.44
N LEU A 272 17.64 -3.09 10.86
CA LEU A 272 17.92 -1.88 11.65
C LEU A 272 18.85 -0.94 10.86
N LEU A 273 18.51 0.35 10.81
CA LEU A 273 19.37 1.39 10.20
C LEU A 273 20.33 2.05 11.20
N LYS A 274 20.00 2.00 12.48
CA LYS A 274 20.85 2.44 13.59
C LYS A 274 20.47 1.65 14.85
N GLN A 275 21.26 1.78 15.91
CA GLN A 275 20.89 1.20 17.20
C GLN A 275 19.59 1.82 17.69
N ILE A 276 18.72 0.99 18.29
CA ILE A 276 17.47 1.48 18.87
C ILE A 276 17.83 2.32 20.08
N GLU A 277 17.36 3.57 20.08
CA GLU A 277 17.62 4.54 21.14
C GLU A 277 16.53 4.44 22.22
N ASP A 278 16.95 4.57 23.47
CA ASP A 278 16.04 4.96 24.54
C ASP A 278 15.70 6.45 24.39
N GLY A 279 14.60 6.88 25.00
CA GLY A 279 14.19 8.28 24.91
C GLY A 279 13.44 8.75 26.15
N PRO A 280 13.04 10.04 26.14
CA PRO A 280 12.58 10.72 27.35
C PRO A 280 11.18 10.30 27.81
N LEU A 281 10.46 9.48 27.04
CA LEU A 281 9.09 9.08 27.32
C LEU A 281 9.01 7.61 27.72
N GLN A 282 8.03 7.28 28.56
CA GLN A 282 7.65 5.91 28.90
C GLN A 282 6.71 5.32 27.83
N VAL A 283 7.14 5.36 26.57
CA VAL A 283 6.38 4.81 25.43
C VAL A 283 6.95 3.46 25.02
N ARG A 284 6.08 2.62 24.44
CA ARG A 284 6.50 1.32 23.90
C ARG A 284 7.44 1.54 22.71
N VAL A 285 8.67 1.05 22.84
CA VAL A 285 9.64 0.91 21.76
C VAL A 285 9.67 -0.55 21.32
N TRP A 286 9.82 -0.82 20.02
CA TRP A 286 9.84 -2.18 19.49
C TRP A 286 10.91 -3.03 20.19
N ASN A 287 10.46 -4.09 20.87
CA ASN A 287 11.34 -4.99 21.62
C ASN A 287 10.74 -6.40 21.71
N PRO A 288 11.20 -7.35 20.86
CA PRO A 288 10.68 -8.71 20.86
C PRO A 288 11.06 -9.50 22.12
N ARG A 289 12.05 -9.07 22.92
CA ARG A 289 12.35 -9.76 24.18
C ARG A 289 11.26 -9.50 25.21
N LEU A 290 10.71 -8.29 25.22
CA LEU A 290 9.69 -7.85 26.18
C LEU A 290 8.27 -8.11 25.68
N TYR A 291 7.96 -7.78 24.43
CA TYR A 291 6.58 -7.77 23.93
C TYR A 291 6.28 -8.96 23.02
N GLN A 292 5.25 -9.75 23.36
CA GLN A 292 4.85 -10.92 22.58
C GLN A 292 4.40 -10.56 21.16
N GLN A 293 3.70 -9.44 20.98
CA GLN A 293 3.28 -8.96 19.66
C GLN A 293 4.49 -8.69 18.76
N ASP A 294 5.56 -8.11 19.31
CA ASP A 294 6.78 -7.82 18.54
C ASP A 294 7.52 -9.11 18.14
N ARG A 295 7.44 -10.17 18.95
CA ARG A 295 7.97 -11.50 18.60
C ARG A 295 7.26 -12.15 17.42
N GLN A 296 6.00 -11.80 17.18
CA GLN A 296 5.18 -12.40 16.13
C GLN A 296 5.44 -11.77 14.76
N HIS A 297 6.15 -10.63 14.69
CA HIS A 297 6.49 -9.97 13.43
C HIS A 297 7.34 -10.89 12.54
N LYS A 298 6.87 -11.13 11.31
CA LYS A 298 7.47 -12.10 10.38
C LYS A 298 8.71 -11.57 9.66
N MET A 299 8.67 -10.30 9.22
CA MET A 299 9.78 -9.64 8.53
C MET A 299 10.00 -8.23 9.08
N PRO A 300 10.50 -8.09 10.32
CA PRO A 300 10.55 -6.80 11.00
C PRO A 300 11.52 -5.80 10.34
N VAL A 301 11.01 -4.64 9.93
CA VAL A 301 11.78 -3.49 9.44
C VAL A 301 11.51 -2.32 10.36
N ILE A 302 12.54 -1.85 11.08
CA ILE A 302 12.35 -0.99 12.25
C ILE A 302 12.66 0.46 11.91
N THR A 303 11.74 1.36 12.27
CA THR A 303 11.92 2.80 12.07
C THR A 303 13.07 3.35 12.91
N PRO A 304 13.97 4.16 12.32
CA PRO A 304 15.13 4.66 13.05
C PRO A 304 14.76 5.71 14.09
N ALA A 305 13.74 6.53 13.83
CA ALA A 305 13.35 7.60 14.77
C ALA A 305 12.71 7.02 16.04
N TYR A 306 13.12 7.57 17.19
CA TYR A 306 12.47 7.29 18.46
C TYR A 306 11.04 7.87 18.48
N PRO A 307 10.04 7.13 19.01
CA PRO A 307 10.13 5.72 19.44
C PRO A 307 10.12 4.75 18.24
N SER A 308 11.10 3.84 18.20
CA SER A 308 11.22 2.88 17.09
C SER A 308 10.04 1.89 17.07
N MET A 309 9.48 1.68 15.87
CA MET A 309 8.34 0.79 15.63
C MET A 309 8.61 -0.13 14.44
N CYS A 310 7.86 -1.23 14.33
CA CYS A 310 7.91 -2.10 13.17
C CYS A 310 7.00 -1.58 12.04
N ALA A 311 7.60 -1.16 10.92
CA ALA A 311 6.88 -0.67 9.74
C ALA A 311 6.23 -1.78 8.89
N THR A 312 6.42 -3.04 9.27
CA THR A 312 5.97 -4.24 8.54
C THR A 312 5.17 -5.20 9.42
N HIS A 313 4.54 -4.69 10.48
CA HIS A 313 3.75 -5.48 11.43
C HIS A 313 2.55 -6.20 10.79
N ASN A 314 2.07 -5.75 9.62
CA ASN A 314 0.95 -6.37 8.90
C ASN A 314 1.34 -7.58 8.04
N ILE A 315 2.63 -7.91 7.89
CA ILE A 315 3.07 -9.05 7.06
C ILE A 315 2.55 -10.37 7.68
N THR A 316 1.84 -11.16 6.86
CA THR A 316 1.30 -12.48 7.22
C THR A 316 2.24 -13.59 6.73
N ALA A 317 1.95 -14.86 7.05
CA ALA A 317 2.74 -15.96 6.53
C ALA A 317 2.64 -16.06 5.00
N SER A 318 1.46 -15.79 4.43
CA SER A 318 1.21 -15.80 2.99
C SER A 318 1.94 -14.67 2.28
N THR A 319 1.82 -13.43 2.75
CA THR A 319 2.52 -12.31 2.10
C THR A 319 4.03 -12.43 2.25
N GLN A 320 4.54 -12.94 3.38
CA GLN A 320 5.96 -13.31 3.53
C GLN A 320 6.42 -14.28 2.43
N LYS A 321 5.66 -15.36 2.18
CA LYS A 321 5.99 -16.31 1.10
C LYS A 321 6.06 -15.63 -0.26
N VAL A 322 5.09 -14.78 -0.59
CA VAL A 322 5.06 -14.01 -1.85
C VAL A 322 6.27 -13.09 -1.97
N ILE A 323 6.61 -12.34 -0.92
CA ILE A 323 7.78 -11.45 -0.90
C ILE A 323 9.06 -12.25 -1.12
N MET A 324 9.20 -13.41 -0.47
CA MET A 324 10.38 -14.27 -0.63
C MET A 324 10.47 -14.90 -2.02
N GLU A 325 9.35 -15.28 -2.65
CA GLU A 325 9.30 -15.71 -4.05
C GLU A 325 9.79 -14.59 -4.99
N GLU A 326 9.32 -13.36 -4.78
CA GLU A 326 9.68 -12.22 -5.61
C GLU A 326 11.13 -11.76 -5.38
N PHE A 327 11.69 -11.89 -4.17
CA PHE A 327 13.12 -11.67 -3.94
C PHE A 327 13.98 -12.70 -4.67
N LYS A 328 13.60 -13.98 -4.66
CA LYS A 328 14.30 -15.04 -5.40
C LYS A 328 14.20 -14.82 -6.91
N ARG A 329 13.03 -14.44 -7.41
CA ARG A 329 12.83 -14.03 -8.82
C ARG A 329 13.73 -12.85 -9.18
N GLY A 330 13.75 -11.80 -8.36
CA GLY A 330 14.61 -10.63 -8.55
C GLY A 330 16.08 -11.00 -8.60
N MET A 331 16.56 -11.83 -7.66
CA MET A 331 17.95 -12.31 -7.65
C MET A 331 18.30 -13.08 -8.94
N SER A 332 17.44 -13.99 -9.39
CA SER A 332 17.66 -14.75 -10.63
C SER A 332 17.69 -13.84 -11.85
N ILE A 333 16.77 -12.88 -11.96
CA ILE A 333 16.75 -11.94 -13.08
C ILE A 333 17.99 -11.03 -13.05
N MET A 334 18.43 -10.57 -11.89
CA MET A 334 19.65 -9.77 -11.79
C MET A 334 20.89 -10.53 -12.27
N GLN A 335 21.00 -11.83 -11.96
CA GLN A 335 22.08 -12.68 -12.49
C GLN A 335 22.00 -12.81 -14.02
N ASP A 336 20.80 -12.97 -14.58
CA ASP A 336 20.59 -13.00 -16.03
C ASP A 336 20.94 -11.66 -16.70
N ILE A 337 20.63 -10.52 -16.04
CA ILE A 337 20.97 -9.19 -16.55
C ILE A 337 22.49 -8.99 -16.55
N VAL A 338 23.18 -9.33 -15.45
CA VAL A 338 24.65 -9.20 -15.35
C VAL A 338 25.38 -10.08 -16.38
N SER A 339 24.78 -11.23 -16.75
CA SER A 339 25.28 -12.12 -17.81
C SER A 339 24.82 -11.74 -19.22
N GLY A 340 24.05 -10.66 -19.39
CA GLY A 340 23.60 -10.15 -20.69
C GLY A 340 22.42 -10.90 -21.32
N LYS A 341 21.73 -11.76 -20.58
CA LYS A 341 20.59 -12.56 -21.05
C LYS A 341 19.25 -11.84 -20.92
N LYS A 342 19.15 -10.87 -20.00
CA LYS A 342 17.95 -10.08 -19.70
C LYS A 342 18.28 -8.61 -19.55
N SER A 343 17.25 -7.80 -19.43
CA SER A 343 17.30 -6.35 -19.27
C SER A 343 16.58 -5.88 -18.00
N TRP A 344 16.71 -4.60 -17.66
CA TRP A 344 15.94 -3.98 -16.57
C TRP A 344 14.42 -4.08 -16.79
N SER A 345 13.97 -4.12 -18.04
CA SER A 345 12.55 -4.25 -18.35
C SER A 345 11.96 -5.58 -17.85
N ASP A 346 12.74 -6.67 -17.90
CA ASP A 346 12.36 -7.99 -17.39
C ASP A 346 12.17 -8.00 -15.86
N LEU A 347 13.03 -7.26 -15.15
CA LEU A 347 12.90 -7.09 -13.69
C LEU A 347 11.60 -6.36 -13.35
N LEU A 348 11.30 -5.31 -14.12
CA LEU A 348 10.18 -4.39 -13.91
C LEU A 348 8.89 -4.86 -14.60
N GLN A 349 8.84 -6.08 -15.11
CA GLN A 349 7.64 -6.65 -15.72
C GLN A 349 6.49 -6.76 -14.71
N ARG A 350 5.27 -6.43 -15.16
CA ARG A 350 4.04 -6.56 -14.38
C ARG A 350 3.81 -8.00 -13.90
N HIS A 351 3.18 -8.13 -12.75
CA HIS A 351 2.76 -9.38 -12.14
C HIS A 351 1.78 -10.15 -13.02
N GLU A 352 1.66 -11.45 -12.78
CA GLU A 352 0.67 -12.32 -13.43
C GLU A 352 -0.42 -12.75 -12.42
N PHE A 353 -0.74 -11.90 -11.44
CA PHE A 353 -1.62 -12.24 -10.32
C PHE A 353 -2.94 -12.88 -10.78
N PHE A 354 -3.61 -12.26 -11.77
CA PHE A 354 -4.89 -12.73 -12.33
C PHE A 354 -4.75 -13.87 -13.35
N HIS A 355 -3.54 -14.41 -13.54
CA HIS A 355 -3.25 -15.59 -14.35
C HIS A 355 -2.68 -16.75 -13.52
N LYS A 356 -2.13 -16.44 -12.34
CA LYS A 356 -1.33 -17.36 -11.49
C LYS A 356 -2.19 -18.40 -10.76
N TYR A 357 -3.37 -18.03 -10.28
CA TYR A 357 -4.19 -18.89 -9.41
C TYR A 357 -5.37 -19.51 -10.15
N LYS A 358 -5.78 -20.72 -9.74
CA LYS A 358 -7.00 -21.37 -10.27
C LYS A 358 -8.28 -20.81 -9.64
N PHE A 359 -8.18 -20.39 -8.38
CA PHE A 359 -9.29 -19.91 -7.56
C PHE A 359 -8.92 -18.58 -6.92
N TYR A 360 -9.89 -17.71 -6.83
CA TYR A 360 -9.81 -16.41 -6.18
C TYR A 360 -11.01 -16.25 -5.25
N LEU A 361 -10.83 -15.52 -4.15
CA LEU A 361 -11.95 -14.95 -3.41
C LEU A 361 -12.12 -13.50 -3.84
N CYS A 362 -13.33 -13.14 -4.26
CA CYS A 362 -13.72 -11.76 -4.48
C CYS A 362 -14.51 -11.29 -3.26
N VAL A 363 -14.00 -10.26 -2.60
CA VAL A 363 -14.66 -9.59 -1.46
C VAL A 363 -15.22 -8.27 -1.97
N VAL A 364 -16.53 -8.09 -1.85
CA VAL A 364 -17.26 -6.91 -2.32
C VAL A 364 -17.81 -6.17 -1.11
N ALA A 365 -17.48 -4.89 -0.98
CA ALA A 365 -18.15 -3.94 -0.10
C ALA A 365 -19.07 -3.06 -0.95
N ALA A 366 -20.32 -2.91 -0.56
CA ALA A 366 -21.30 -2.09 -1.26
C ALA A 366 -22.01 -1.13 -0.31
N THR A 367 -22.29 0.08 -0.80
CA THR A 367 -23.05 1.09 -0.06
C THR A 367 -24.12 1.68 -0.96
N GLN A 368 -25.38 1.54 -0.57
CA GLN A 368 -26.54 2.20 -1.19
C GLN A 368 -26.76 3.57 -0.51
N SER A 369 -25.85 4.50 -0.78
CA SER A 369 -25.84 5.88 -0.25
C SER A 369 -24.89 6.72 -1.10
N ASN A 370 -24.46 7.87 -0.59
CA ASN A 370 -23.44 8.70 -1.22
C ASN A 370 -22.02 8.09 -1.15
N TYR A 371 -21.13 8.63 -1.98
CA TYR A 371 -19.76 8.16 -2.11
C TYR A 371 -18.91 8.36 -0.84
N GLU A 372 -19.19 9.38 -0.03
CA GLU A 372 -18.44 9.64 1.21
C GLU A 372 -18.69 8.55 2.25
N GLU A 373 -19.95 8.16 2.45
CA GLU A 373 -20.34 7.03 3.31
C GLU A 373 -19.72 5.72 2.79
N HIS A 374 -19.70 5.54 1.45
CA HIS A 374 -19.05 4.39 0.84
C HIS A 374 -17.56 4.33 1.12
N LEU A 375 -16.83 5.45 0.96
CA LEU A 375 -15.40 5.52 1.18
C LEU A 375 -15.01 5.14 2.62
N GLN A 376 -15.83 5.53 3.60
CA GLN A 376 -15.64 5.12 5.00
C GLN A 376 -15.85 3.62 5.19
N PHE A 377 -16.94 3.06 4.65
CA PHE A 377 -17.26 1.65 4.79
C PHE A 377 -16.27 0.75 4.04
N SER A 378 -16.00 1.03 2.77
CA SER A 378 -15.08 0.24 1.95
C SER A 378 -13.65 0.32 2.48
N GLY A 379 -13.20 1.51 2.92
CA GLY A 379 -11.91 1.67 3.60
C GLY A 379 -11.80 0.88 4.91
N MET A 380 -12.89 0.79 5.68
CA MET A 380 -12.95 -0.09 6.85
C MET A 380 -12.80 -1.56 6.45
N VAL A 381 -13.55 -2.04 5.46
CA VAL A 381 -13.47 -3.44 4.97
C VAL A 381 -12.05 -3.75 4.45
N GLU A 382 -11.47 -2.87 3.64
CA GLU A 382 -10.12 -2.99 3.09
C GLU A 382 -9.08 -3.12 4.22
N SER A 383 -9.20 -2.29 5.28
CA SER A 383 -8.29 -2.32 6.44
C SER A 383 -8.32 -3.65 7.22
N LYS A 384 -9.41 -4.41 7.09
CA LYS A 384 -9.60 -5.71 7.75
C LYS A 384 -9.31 -6.89 6.85
N LEU A 385 -9.12 -6.71 5.53
CA LEU A 385 -8.91 -7.81 4.58
C LEU A 385 -7.74 -8.71 4.99
N ARG A 386 -6.68 -8.14 5.58
CA ARG A 386 -5.54 -8.88 6.12
C ARG A 386 -5.93 -9.90 7.20
N LEU A 387 -6.99 -9.65 7.98
CA LEU A 387 -7.47 -10.56 9.02
C LEU A 387 -8.13 -11.79 8.40
N LEU A 388 -8.85 -11.61 7.28
CA LEU A 388 -9.37 -12.72 6.50
C LEU A 388 -8.21 -13.56 5.93
N VAL A 389 -7.16 -12.93 5.39
CA VAL A 389 -5.95 -13.63 4.92
C VAL A 389 -5.31 -14.46 6.04
N GLN A 390 -5.14 -13.90 7.24
CA GLN A 390 -4.59 -14.61 8.40
C GLN A 390 -5.42 -15.83 8.82
N LYS A 391 -6.75 -15.74 8.71
CA LYS A 391 -7.64 -16.86 9.00
C LYS A 391 -7.59 -17.92 7.88
N LEU A 392 -7.58 -17.51 6.62
CA LEU A 392 -7.49 -18.41 5.47
C LEU A 392 -6.18 -19.20 5.43
N GLU A 393 -5.04 -18.57 5.74
CA GLU A 393 -3.74 -19.25 5.75
C GLU A 393 -3.58 -20.28 6.88
N ALA A 394 -4.49 -20.25 7.87
CA ALA A 394 -4.57 -21.24 8.94
C ALA A 394 -5.51 -22.43 8.61
N VAL A 395 -6.27 -22.35 7.52
CA VAL A 395 -7.18 -23.42 7.08
C VAL A 395 -6.38 -24.56 6.45
N GLU A 396 -6.65 -25.79 6.86
CA GLU A 396 -6.05 -26.98 6.27
C GLU A 396 -6.36 -27.07 4.76
N GLY A 397 -5.35 -27.36 3.95
CA GLY A 397 -5.46 -27.40 2.49
C GLY A 397 -5.23 -26.04 1.80
N VAL A 398 -5.18 -24.91 2.52
CA VAL A 398 -4.74 -23.62 1.96
C VAL A 398 -3.22 -23.50 2.09
N GLU A 399 -2.50 -23.56 0.98
CA GLU A 399 -1.05 -23.37 0.97
C GLU A 399 -0.68 -21.87 1.03
N LEU A 400 -1.47 -21.04 0.35
CA LEU A 400 -1.26 -19.61 0.22
C LEU A 400 -2.59 -18.87 -0.01
N ALA A 401 -2.82 -17.81 0.77
CA ALA A 401 -3.86 -16.81 0.51
C ALA A 401 -3.19 -15.48 0.16
N HIS A 402 -3.16 -15.12 -1.12
CA HIS A 402 -2.43 -13.95 -1.63
C HIS A 402 -3.41 -12.78 -1.88
N PRO A 403 -3.49 -11.77 -1.00
CA PRO A 403 -4.29 -10.58 -1.25
C PRO A 403 -3.69 -9.75 -2.40
N PHE A 404 -4.52 -9.31 -3.34
CA PHE A 404 -4.11 -8.33 -4.33
C PHE A 404 -3.98 -6.94 -3.69
N VAL A 405 -3.05 -6.14 -4.19
CA VAL A 405 -2.66 -4.86 -3.56
C VAL A 405 -3.45 -3.63 -4.02
N LYS A 406 -4.53 -3.84 -4.77
CA LYS A 406 -5.42 -2.78 -5.24
C LYS A 406 -6.86 -3.24 -5.18
N ALA A 407 -7.74 -2.33 -4.78
CA ALA A 407 -9.18 -2.47 -4.92
C ALA A 407 -9.64 -1.92 -6.30
N PHE A 408 -10.87 -2.26 -6.66
CA PHE A 408 -11.53 -1.76 -7.86
C PHE A 408 -12.88 -1.15 -7.46
N ASP A 409 -13.04 0.13 -7.77
CA ASP A 409 -14.17 0.94 -7.34
C ASP A 409 -15.05 1.32 -8.53
N ASN A 410 -16.36 1.14 -8.38
CA ASN A 410 -17.36 1.53 -9.36
C ASN A 410 -18.64 2.00 -8.65
N GLY A 411 -19.38 2.92 -9.28
CA GLY A 411 -20.70 3.33 -8.81
C GLY A 411 -21.73 3.22 -9.94
N TYR A 412 -22.95 2.85 -9.60
CA TYR A 412 -24.06 2.62 -10.52
C TYR A 412 -25.36 3.17 -9.96
N PHE A 413 -26.29 3.49 -10.86
CA PHE A 413 -27.68 3.76 -10.51
C PHE A 413 -28.54 2.52 -10.76
N CYS A 414 -29.28 2.10 -9.74
CA CYS A 414 -30.19 0.96 -9.78
C CYS A 414 -31.65 1.40 -9.61
N GLU A 415 -32.56 0.77 -10.34
CA GLU A 415 -34.01 1.07 -10.36
C GLU A 415 -34.70 0.64 -9.07
N ASN A 416 -34.31 -0.50 -8.49
CA ASN A 416 -34.98 -1.08 -7.34
C ASN A 416 -34.06 -1.94 -6.47
N ALA A 417 -34.56 -2.35 -5.30
CA ALA A 417 -33.80 -3.13 -4.32
C ALA A 417 -33.40 -4.53 -4.83
N GLU A 418 -34.16 -5.12 -5.75
CA GLU A 418 -33.83 -6.42 -6.35
C GLU A 418 -32.61 -6.29 -7.27
N GLU A 419 -32.55 -5.23 -8.08
CA GLU A 419 -31.41 -4.93 -8.94
C GLU A 419 -30.14 -4.65 -8.11
N VAL A 420 -30.26 -3.87 -7.03
CA VAL A 420 -29.15 -3.65 -6.08
C VAL A 420 -28.60 -4.98 -5.56
N LEU A 421 -29.49 -5.87 -5.08
CA LEU A 421 -29.07 -7.15 -4.52
C LEU A 421 -28.43 -8.05 -5.58
N ASN A 422 -28.97 -8.07 -6.81
CA ASN A 422 -28.42 -8.82 -7.93
C ASN A 422 -27.03 -8.33 -8.33
N VAL A 423 -26.83 -7.00 -8.40
CA VAL A 423 -25.51 -6.40 -8.65
C VAL A 423 -24.54 -6.78 -7.54
N VAL A 424 -24.89 -6.58 -6.27
CA VAL A 424 -24.02 -6.93 -5.14
C VAL A 424 -23.65 -8.42 -5.15
N ASN A 425 -24.60 -9.31 -5.47
CA ASN A 425 -24.39 -10.76 -5.49
C ASN A 425 -23.57 -11.27 -6.68
N THR A 426 -23.53 -10.55 -7.80
CA THR A 426 -22.82 -10.98 -9.01
C THR A 426 -21.53 -10.18 -9.29
N TYR A 427 -21.41 -8.95 -8.79
CA TYR A 427 -20.25 -8.07 -8.99
C TYR A 427 -18.89 -8.73 -8.65
N GLY A 428 -17.91 -8.61 -9.54
CA GLY A 428 -16.63 -9.31 -9.40
C GLY A 428 -16.56 -10.69 -10.08
N THR A 429 -17.58 -11.04 -10.86
CA THR A 429 -17.57 -12.15 -11.84
C THR A 429 -17.94 -11.62 -13.23
N LEU A 430 -17.78 -12.45 -14.28
CA LEU A 430 -18.24 -12.09 -15.63
C LEU A 430 -19.76 -11.89 -15.73
N GLU A 431 -20.53 -12.63 -14.94
CA GLU A 431 -21.98 -12.46 -14.88
C GLU A 431 -22.32 -11.05 -14.36
N GLY A 432 -21.66 -10.62 -13.27
CA GLY A 432 -21.86 -9.28 -12.74
C GLY A 432 -21.35 -8.18 -13.66
N GLU A 433 -20.30 -8.43 -14.44
CA GLU A 433 -19.84 -7.50 -15.48
C GLU A 433 -20.90 -7.28 -16.57
N ASN A 434 -21.51 -8.37 -17.07
CA ASN A 434 -22.57 -8.25 -18.06
C ASN A 434 -23.76 -7.43 -17.53
N LEU A 435 -24.16 -7.68 -16.28
CA LEU A 435 -25.24 -6.93 -15.63
C LEU A 435 -24.88 -5.45 -15.47
N THR A 436 -23.67 -5.14 -14.98
CA THR A 436 -23.25 -3.75 -14.74
C THR A 436 -22.99 -2.95 -16.00
N ASN A 437 -22.72 -3.59 -17.14
CA ASN A 437 -22.59 -2.91 -18.43
C ASN A 437 -23.91 -2.31 -18.94
N GLU A 438 -25.04 -2.82 -18.48
CA GLU A 438 -26.37 -2.31 -18.81
C GLU A 438 -26.79 -1.15 -17.90
N LEU A 439 -26.06 -0.91 -16.80
CA LEU A 439 -26.36 0.11 -15.81
C LEU A 439 -25.68 1.45 -16.12
N LYS A 440 -26.34 2.52 -15.70
CA LYS A 440 -25.79 3.87 -15.71
C LYS A 440 -24.81 4.04 -14.54
N LYS A 441 -23.64 4.60 -14.81
CA LYS A 441 -22.62 4.83 -13.77
C LYS A 441 -22.94 6.07 -12.93
N SER A 442 -22.39 6.12 -11.71
CA SER A 442 -22.57 7.26 -10.79
C SER A 442 -21.89 8.56 -11.25
N ASP A 443 -20.93 8.47 -12.18
CA ASP A 443 -20.25 9.59 -12.81
C ASP A 443 -20.93 10.08 -14.10
N ASP A 444 -22.13 9.57 -14.43
CA ASP A 444 -22.90 9.98 -15.60
C ASP A 444 -23.26 11.49 -15.53
N PRO A 445 -23.17 12.25 -16.65
CA PRO A 445 -23.54 13.66 -16.70
C PRO A 445 -24.94 13.97 -16.13
N ASP A 446 -25.87 13.01 -16.26
CA ASP A 446 -27.25 13.14 -15.82
C ASP A 446 -27.48 12.67 -14.37
N LYS A 447 -26.40 12.50 -13.57
CA LYS A 447 -26.48 11.99 -12.18
C LYS A 447 -27.51 12.70 -11.31
N ALA A 448 -27.70 14.01 -11.49
CA ALA A 448 -28.62 14.80 -10.68
C ALA A 448 -30.10 14.50 -10.98
N GLU A 449 -30.41 14.03 -12.20
CA GLU A 449 -31.74 13.54 -12.54
C GLU A 449 -31.92 12.09 -12.14
N LEU A 450 -30.90 11.25 -12.38
CA LEU A 450 -30.92 9.83 -12.01
C LEU A 450 -31.07 9.63 -10.50
N ALA A 451 -30.40 10.44 -9.67
CA ALA A 451 -30.50 10.37 -8.22
C ALA A 451 -31.90 10.73 -7.66
N LYS A 452 -32.79 11.31 -8.47
CA LYS A 452 -34.17 11.61 -8.03
C LYS A 452 -35.11 10.41 -8.13
N SER A 453 -34.82 9.47 -9.03
CA SER A 453 -35.68 8.32 -9.31
C SER A 453 -35.04 6.96 -9.07
N LYS A 454 -33.70 6.91 -9.01
CA LYS A 454 -32.92 5.67 -8.86
C LYS A 454 -32.08 5.69 -7.58
N SER A 455 -31.74 4.50 -7.10
CA SER A 455 -30.83 4.31 -5.99
C SER A 455 -29.38 4.35 -6.46
N GLU A 456 -28.57 5.20 -5.83
CA GLU A 456 -27.12 5.21 -6.04
C GLU A 456 -26.46 4.07 -5.25
N LEU A 457 -25.63 3.28 -5.92
CA LEU A 457 -24.91 2.13 -5.37
C LEU A 457 -23.43 2.27 -5.67
N HIS A 458 -22.60 2.34 -4.64
CA HIS A 458 -21.16 2.32 -4.76
C HIS A 458 -20.58 0.96 -4.33
N LEU A 459 -19.59 0.47 -5.06
CA LEU A 459 -19.02 -0.86 -4.95
C LEU A 459 -17.50 -0.82 -4.97
N THR A 460 -16.88 -1.47 -4.00
CA THR A 460 -15.44 -1.77 -3.99
C THR A 460 -15.28 -3.29 -4.01
N LYS A 461 -14.47 -3.82 -4.93
CA LYS A 461 -14.07 -5.24 -4.93
C LYS A 461 -12.56 -5.41 -4.70
N MET A 462 -12.22 -6.41 -3.89
CA MET A 462 -10.85 -6.85 -3.62
C MET A 462 -10.71 -8.34 -3.91
N PHE A 463 -9.51 -8.77 -4.28
CA PHE A 463 -9.24 -10.17 -4.64
C PHE A 463 -8.19 -10.82 -3.73
N ILE A 464 -8.40 -12.09 -3.41
CA ILE A 464 -7.41 -12.97 -2.76
C ILE A 464 -7.20 -14.19 -3.64
N GLY A 465 -6.01 -14.37 -4.20
CA GLY A 465 -5.63 -15.58 -4.93
C GLY A 465 -5.39 -16.75 -3.99
N LEU A 466 -5.96 -17.91 -4.29
CA LEU A 466 -5.82 -19.11 -3.46
C LEU A 466 -4.96 -20.16 -4.16
N LYS A 467 -3.90 -20.60 -3.46
CA LYS A 467 -3.19 -21.84 -3.80
C LYS A 467 -3.63 -22.92 -2.82
N ILE A 468 -4.26 -23.96 -3.35
CA ILE A 468 -4.87 -25.03 -2.57
C ILE A 468 -4.09 -26.33 -2.83
N ASP A 469 -3.72 -27.02 -1.75
CA ASP A 469 -3.14 -28.37 -1.80
C ASP A 469 -4.19 -29.39 -1.32
N LEU A 470 -4.90 -29.98 -2.28
CA LEU A 470 -5.93 -30.98 -2.02
C LEU A 470 -5.37 -32.40 -1.82
N GLN A 471 -4.03 -32.58 -1.78
CA GLN A 471 -3.45 -33.90 -1.48
C GLN A 471 -3.45 -34.22 0.01
N LYS A 472 -3.68 -33.23 0.88
CA LYS A 472 -3.64 -33.36 2.35
C LYS A 472 -4.99 -33.26 3.05
N GLY A 473 -6.12 -33.25 2.33
CA GLY A 473 -7.44 -33.08 2.96
C GLY A 473 -8.62 -33.52 2.10
N ASP A 474 -9.84 -33.21 2.57
CA ASP A 474 -11.08 -33.47 1.87
C ASP A 474 -11.11 -32.86 0.45
N LYS A 475 -11.90 -33.46 -0.45
CA LYS A 475 -12.06 -32.98 -1.85
C LYS A 475 -12.68 -31.58 -1.96
N LYS A 476 -13.11 -30.97 -0.85
CA LYS A 476 -13.73 -29.63 -0.77
C LYS A 476 -13.02 -28.82 0.29
N LEU A 477 -12.56 -27.63 -0.09
CA LEU A 477 -12.00 -26.65 0.84
C LEU A 477 -13.15 -25.95 1.59
N ASP A 478 -13.20 -26.11 2.92
CA ASP A 478 -14.14 -25.38 3.77
C ASP A 478 -13.51 -24.08 4.30
N ILE A 479 -14.00 -22.94 3.81
CA ILE A 479 -13.62 -21.59 4.24
C ILE A 479 -14.79 -20.85 4.91
N GLN A 480 -15.87 -21.55 5.26
CA GLN A 480 -17.07 -20.93 5.79
C GLN A 480 -16.79 -20.18 7.10
N TYR A 481 -16.02 -20.79 7.99
CA TYR A 481 -15.67 -20.19 9.28
C TYR A 481 -14.85 -18.89 9.15
N PRO A 482 -13.70 -18.85 8.43
CA PRO A 482 -12.98 -17.60 8.17
C PRO A 482 -13.85 -16.49 7.56
N CYS A 483 -14.69 -16.84 6.59
CA CYS A 483 -15.59 -15.90 5.93
C CYS A 483 -16.66 -15.37 6.91
N ALA A 484 -17.27 -16.24 7.71
CA ALA A 484 -18.28 -15.86 8.70
C ALA A 484 -17.71 -14.90 9.77
N GLU A 485 -16.52 -15.17 10.28
CA GLU A 485 -15.85 -14.26 11.22
C GLU A 485 -15.54 -12.91 10.58
N PHE A 486 -15.07 -12.90 9.33
CA PHE A 486 -14.81 -11.65 8.62
C PHE A 486 -16.09 -10.83 8.41
N PHE A 487 -17.21 -11.47 8.06
CA PHE A 487 -18.51 -10.81 7.99
C PHE A 487 -18.90 -10.19 9.34
N ASN A 488 -18.71 -10.89 10.46
CA ASN A 488 -19.02 -10.37 11.78
C ASN A 488 -18.16 -9.15 12.15
N ILE A 489 -16.87 -9.19 11.81
CA ILE A 489 -15.98 -8.04 11.99
C ILE A 489 -16.51 -6.82 11.23
N CYS A 490 -16.89 -6.98 9.96
CA CYS A 490 -17.38 -5.86 9.16
C CYS A 490 -18.73 -5.34 9.65
N LYS A 491 -19.63 -6.23 10.09
CA LYS A 491 -20.94 -5.88 10.66
C LYS A 491 -20.86 -5.24 12.06
N SER A 492 -19.76 -5.41 12.78
CA SER A 492 -19.52 -4.76 14.07
C SER A 492 -19.06 -3.29 13.96
N TRP A 493 -18.95 -2.75 12.75
CA TRP A 493 -18.64 -1.34 12.55
C TRP A 493 -19.78 -0.47 13.10
N GLN A 494 -19.43 0.59 13.85
CA GLN A 494 -20.39 1.34 14.68
C GLN A 494 -21.52 1.99 13.87
N THR A 495 -21.23 2.39 12.63
CA THR A 495 -22.18 3.02 11.69
C THR A 495 -22.73 2.05 10.66
N PHE A 496 -22.53 0.74 10.85
CA PHE A 496 -23.07 -0.26 9.94
C PHE A 496 -24.61 -0.25 9.97
N ASP A 497 -25.19 -0.10 8.79
CA ASP A 497 -26.64 -0.14 8.54
C ASP A 497 -26.93 -1.22 7.52
N SER A 498 -27.67 -2.27 7.91
CA SER A 498 -27.98 -3.41 7.05
C SER A 498 -28.84 -3.07 5.83
N ASN A 499 -29.49 -1.90 5.82
CA ASN A 499 -30.29 -1.44 4.69
C ASN A 499 -29.46 -0.71 3.63
N LYS A 500 -28.26 -0.25 4.00
CA LYS A 500 -27.37 0.51 3.11
C LYS A 500 -26.08 -0.23 2.79
N HIS A 501 -25.55 -0.95 3.77
CA HIS A 501 -24.22 -1.55 3.72
C HIS A 501 -24.34 -3.04 3.47
N HIS A 502 -23.67 -3.50 2.42
CA HIS A 502 -23.61 -4.90 2.06
C HIS A 502 -22.17 -5.37 1.94
N ILE A 503 -21.94 -6.62 2.35
CA ILE A 503 -20.65 -7.28 2.19
C ILE A 503 -20.87 -8.68 1.66
N GLN A 504 -20.13 -9.04 0.60
CA GLN A 504 -20.26 -10.33 -0.06
C GLN A 504 -18.88 -10.93 -0.33
N ILE A 505 -18.73 -12.24 -0.12
CA ILE A 505 -17.50 -12.99 -0.42
C ILE A 505 -17.84 -14.11 -1.39
N LYS A 506 -17.14 -14.18 -2.52
CA LYS A 506 -17.45 -15.10 -3.62
C LYS A 506 -16.21 -15.89 -3.99
N ASN A 507 -16.38 -17.18 -4.26
CA ASN A 507 -15.33 -17.97 -4.89
C ASN A 507 -15.43 -17.82 -6.41
N VAL A 508 -14.41 -17.21 -7.01
CA VAL A 508 -14.33 -16.92 -8.44
C VAL A 508 -13.22 -17.79 -9.05
N LYS A 509 -13.56 -18.52 -10.11
CA LYS A 509 -12.57 -19.33 -10.83
C LYS A 509 -11.81 -18.43 -11.80
N LEU A 510 -10.57 -18.82 -12.14
CA LEU A 510 -9.70 -18.05 -13.04
C LEU A 510 -10.40 -17.54 -14.31
N TYR A 511 -11.13 -18.42 -14.99
CA TYR A 511 -11.83 -18.11 -16.24
C TYR A 511 -13.10 -17.27 -16.07
N ASP A 512 -13.53 -17.03 -14.83
CA ASP A 512 -14.75 -16.30 -14.47
C ASP A 512 -14.45 -14.93 -13.84
N LEU A 513 -13.16 -14.58 -13.76
CA LEU A 513 -12.73 -13.23 -13.40
C LEU A 513 -13.25 -12.22 -14.43
N PRO A 514 -13.71 -11.04 -13.97
CA PRO A 514 -14.21 -9.98 -14.84
C PRO A 514 -13.05 -9.38 -15.67
N ASN A 515 -13.36 -8.74 -16.79
CA ASN A 515 -12.36 -8.25 -17.73
C ASN A 515 -11.60 -7.02 -17.22
N ASP A 516 -12.16 -6.26 -16.28
CA ASP A 516 -11.57 -5.05 -15.73
C ASP A 516 -10.34 -5.28 -14.84
N VAL A 517 -10.04 -6.53 -14.49
CA VAL A 517 -8.79 -6.89 -13.79
C VAL A 517 -7.59 -7.00 -14.74
N TYR A 518 -7.83 -7.10 -16.05
CA TYR A 518 -6.79 -7.18 -17.08
C TYR A 518 -6.53 -5.80 -17.68
N ILE A 519 -5.26 -5.48 -17.88
CA ILE A 519 -4.88 -4.23 -18.55
C ILE A 519 -4.82 -4.41 -20.07
N GLU A 520 -4.69 -3.30 -20.80
CA GLU A 520 -4.49 -3.33 -22.25
C GLU A 520 -3.33 -4.27 -22.64
N GLY A 521 -3.60 -5.19 -23.56
CA GLY A 521 -2.66 -6.21 -24.02
C GLY A 521 -2.70 -7.54 -23.24
N GLU A 522 -3.33 -7.60 -22.07
CA GLU A 522 -3.58 -8.86 -21.36
C GLU A 522 -4.87 -9.52 -21.84
N THR A 523 -4.83 -10.84 -22.09
CA THR A 523 -6.03 -11.61 -22.44
C THR A 523 -6.50 -12.45 -21.27
N ARG A 524 -7.81 -12.43 -21.00
CA ARG A 524 -8.44 -13.31 -20.01
C ARG A 524 -8.22 -14.78 -20.37
N PRO A 525 -7.81 -15.64 -19.41
CA PRO A 525 -7.71 -17.08 -19.64
C PRO A 525 -9.08 -17.70 -19.97
N THR A 526 -9.13 -18.52 -21.03
CA THR A 526 -10.34 -19.24 -21.43
C THR A 526 -10.34 -20.68 -20.91
N LYS A 527 -11.54 -21.24 -20.71
CA LYS A 527 -11.64 -22.67 -20.39
C LYS A 527 -11.07 -23.48 -21.57
N PRO A 528 -10.19 -24.46 -21.32
CA PRO A 528 -9.79 -25.39 -22.37
C PRO A 528 -11.06 -26.09 -22.88
N THR A 529 -11.37 -25.92 -24.17
CA THR A 529 -12.45 -26.67 -24.81
C THR A 529 -12.09 -28.14 -24.72
N LYS A 530 -12.94 -28.94 -24.06
CA LYS A 530 -12.79 -30.40 -24.09
C LYS A 530 -12.81 -30.81 -25.55
N ARG A 531 -11.65 -31.16 -26.13
CA ARG A 531 -11.61 -31.89 -27.40
C ARG A 531 -12.54 -33.09 -27.22
N LYS A 532 -13.63 -33.14 -27.97
CA LYS A 532 -14.47 -34.34 -28.07
C LYS A 532 -13.50 -35.48 -28.38
N ARG A 533 -13.31 -36.41 -27.45
CA ARG A 533 -12.76 -37.73 -27.76
C ARG A 533 -13.70 -38.30 -28.81
N THR A 534 -13.29 -38.28 -30.08
CA THR A 534 -13.87 -39.16 -31.09
C THR A 534 -13.60 -40.58 -30.60
N SER A 535 -14.65 -41.22 -30.09
CA SER A 535 -14.64 -42.65 -29.81
C SER A 535 -14.27 -43.39 -31.10
N PRO A 536 -13.29 -44.31 -31.07
CA PRO A 536 -13.15 -45.25 -32.18
C PRO A 536 -14.41 -46.11 -32.22
N LYS A 537 -15.05 -46.21 -33.40
CA LYS A 537 -16.09 -47.21 -33.66
C LYS A 537 -15.44 -48.59 -33.47
N ASN A 538 -15.63 -49.20 -32.31
CA ASN A 538 -15.33 -50.62 -32.13
C ASN A 538 -16.50 -51.42 -32.68
N GLU A 539 -16.20 -52.17 -33.73
CA GLU A 539 -17.02 -53.24 -34.30
C GLU A 539 -17.48 -54.21 -33.22
N VAL A 540 -18.74 -54.62 -33.34
CA VAL A 540 -19.39 -55.63 -32.52
C VAL A 540 -18.74 -56.98 -32.81
N GLN A 541 -17.78 -57.41 -31.99
CA GLN A 541 -17.42 -58.82 -31.87
C GLN A 541 -18.34 -59.49 -30.84
N LYS A 542 -19.24 -60.34 -31.35
CA LYS A 542 -20.08 -61.26 -30.58
C LYS A 542 -19.20 -62.17 -29.71
N ARG A 543 -19.46 -62.19 -28.39
CA ARG A 543 -18.91 -63.21 -27.47
C ARG A 543 -19.55 -64.58 -27.75
N PRO A 544 -18.78 -65.68 -27.78
CA PRO A 544 -19.35 -67.03 -27.80
C PRO A 544 -19.92 -67.40 -26.42
N LYS A 545 -21.04 -68.12 -26.40
CA LYS A 545 -21.67 -68.71 -25.20
C LYS A 545 -20.80 -69.86 -24.68
N SER A 546 -20.54 -69.87 -23.37
CA SER A 546 -19.94 -71.00 -22.66
C SER A 546 -20.93 -72.17 -22.59
N ILE A 547 -20.54 -73.32 -23.15
CA ILE A 547 -21.23 -74.61 -22.96
C ILE A 547 -20.57 -75.31 -21.77
N GLY A 548 -21.39 -75.77 -20.83
CA GLY A 548 -20.97 -76.44 -19.60
C GLY A 548 -20.31 -77.81 -19.85
N ALA A 549 -19.35 -78.14 -19.01
CA ALA A 549 -18.71 -79.46 -18.97
C ALA A 549 -19.64 -80.45 -18.25
N VAL A 550 -19.93 -81.55 -18.93
CA VAL A 550 -20.55 -82.77 -18.39
C VAL A 550 -19.46 -83.73 -17.94
N VAL A 551 -19.69 -84.37 -16.80
CA VAL A 551 -18.85 -85.37 -16.14
C VAL A 551 -18.92 -86.73 -16.85
N ALA A 552 -17.77 -87.38 -17.02
CA ALA A 552 -17.56 -88.84 -17.15
C ALA A 552 -16.07 -89.08 -16.84
N LYS A 553 -15.60 -90.01 -16.01
CA LYS A 553 -16.10 -91.28 -15.45
C LYS A 553 -15.77 -91.37 -13.97
#